data_AF-A0A7C6B4E9-F1
#
_entry.id   AF-A0A7C6B4E9-F1
#
_cell.length_a   1.000
_cell.length_b   1.000
_cell.length_c   1.000
_cell.angle_alpha   90.00
_cell.angle_beta   90.00
_cell.angle_gamma   90.00
#
_symmetry.space_group_name_H-M   'P 1'
#
loop_
_entity.id
_entity.type
_entity.pdbx_description
1 polymer ?
#
loop_
_entity_poly.entity_id
_entity_poly.type
_entity_poly.pdbx_seq_one_letter_code
_entity_poly.pdbx_strand_id
1 'polypeptide(L)'
;MTAALLPDLLSLTSSSLPPIRDLLEKATGKLRALVAADGRVCAARIEANQSAAHAYSWLATYVQALEQMQGWAERLNSKSAFGEMEQLILQIAFGEYLGQIRGGIPMSQGEIARLYDIGLSRDDQ
;
A
#
# COMPACT_ATOMS: atom_id res chain seq x y z
N MET A 1 25.50 19.40 2.92
CA MET A 1 24.71 18.67 1.92
C MET A 1 24.10 17.47 2.60
N THR A 2 22.78 17.32 2.55
CA THR A 2 22.11 16.08 2.95
C THR A 2 22.51 14.99 1.96
N ALA A 3 22.92 13.82 2.45
CA ALA A 3 23.17 12.67 1.59
C ALA A 3 21.87 12.27 0.87
N ALA A 4 21.97 11.87 -0.40
CA ALA A 4 20.80 11.50 -1.22
C ALA A 4 20.12 10.21 -0.71
N LEU A 5 20.88 9.31 -0.09
CA LEU A 5 20.41 8.07 0.52
C LEU A 5 20.08 8.28 1.99
N LEU A 6 18.93 7.79 2.41
CA LEU A 6 18.53 7.73 3.81
C LEU A 6 19.38 6.67 4.54
N PRO A 7 19.83 6.96 5.78
CA PRO A 7 20.53 5.99 6.60
C PRO A 7 19.59 4.81 6.95
N ASP A 8 20.18 3.63 7.15
CA ASP A 8 19.49 2.42 7.62
C ASP A 8 18.27 2.03 6.76
N LEU A 9 18.35 2.27 5.44
CA LEU A 9 17.21 2.19 4.53
C LEU A 9 16.40 0.89 4.65
N LEU A 10 17.04 -0.29 4.67
CA LEU A 10 16.33 -1.58 4.81
C LEU A 10 15.55 -1.69 6.11
N SER A 11 16.09 -1.15 7.20
CA SER A 11 15.41 -1.12 8.50
C SER A 11 14.24 -0.13 8.47
N LEU A 12 14.44 1.04 7.85
CA LEU A 12 13.41 2.05 7.72
C LEU A 12 12.21 1.54 6.90
N THR A 13 12.47 0.96 5.73
CA THR A 13 11.42 0.45 4.84
C THR A 13 10.71 -0.75 5.44
N SER A 14 11.42 -1.72 6.03
CA SER A 14 10.79 -2.86 6.71
C SER A 14 9.88 -2.43 7.88
N SER A 15 10.29 -1.41 8.65
CA SER A 15 9.50 -0.89 9.77
C SER A 15 8.16 -0.25 9.35
N SER A 16 8.04 0.17 8.09
CA SER A 16 6.79 0.72 7.54
C SER A 16 5.77 -0.35 7.13
N LEU A 17 6.18 -1.61 6.96
CA LEU A 17 5.27 -2.66 6.49
C LEU A 17 4.20 -3.09 7.51
N PRO A 18 4.49 -3.24 8.82
CA PRO A 18 3.45 -3.58 9.80
C PRO A 18 2.25 -2.60 9.83
N PRO A 19 2.43 -1.26 9.93
CA PRO A 19 1.29 -0.36 9.94
C PRO A 19 0.52 -0.36 8.61
N ILE A 20 1.20 -0.54 7.48
CA ILE A 20 0.53 -0.63 6.17
C ILE A 20 -0.28 -1.92 6.02
N ARG A 21 0.16 -3.04 6.61
CA ARG A 21 -0.63 -4.28 6.70
C ARG A 21 -1.86 -4.11 7.58
N ASP A 22 -1.72 -3.46 8.73
CA ASP A 22 -2.85 -3.15 9.62
C ASP A 22 -3.89 -2.25 8.92
N LEU A 23 -3.43 -1.25 8.17
CA LEU A 23 -4.29 -0.41 7.33
C LEU A 23 -5.07 -1.24 6.29
N LEU A 24 -4.40 -2.18 5.62
CA LEU A 24 -5.06 -3.08 4.66
C LEU A 24 -6.09 -3.99 5.35
N GLU A 25 -5.79 -4.54 6.52
CA GLU A 25 -6.71 -5.36 7.30
C GLU A 25 -7.97 -4.58 7.70
N LYS A 26 -7.80 -3.35 8.20
CA LYS A 26 -8.91 -2.43 8.47
C LYS A 26 -9.74 -2.17 7.21
N ALA A 27 -9.08 -1.89 6.08
CA ALA A 27 -9.74 -1.69 4.79
C ALA A 27 -10.55 -2.93 4.35
N THR A 28 -10.01 -4.14 4.53
CA THR A 28 -10.71 -5.40 4.26
C THR A 28 -11.98 -5.52 5.11
N GLY A 29 -11.89 -5.18 6.39
CA GLY A 29 -13.03 -5.18 7.31
C GLY A 29 -14.14 -4.22 6.86
N LYS A 30 -13.77 -2.98 6.52
CA LYS A 30 -14.71 -1.96 6.03
C LYS A 30 -15.36 -2.38 4.71
N LEU A 31 -14.57 -2.84 3.74
CA LEU A 31 -15.10 -3.29 2.45
C LEU A 31 -16.05 -4.48 2.65
N ARG A 32 -15.68 -5.47 3.47
CA ARG A 32 -16.52 -6.65 3.73
C ARG A 32 -17.89 -6.25 4.30
N ALA A 33 -17.96 -5.25 5.18
CA ALA A 33 -19.22 -4.74 5.70
C ALA A 33 -20.13 -4.14 4.61
N LEU A 34 -19.55 -3.56 3.55
CA LEU A 34 -20.28 -2.99 2.42
C LEU A 34 -20.73 -4.06 1.42
N VAL A 35 -19.86 -5.03 1.12
CA VAL A 35 -20.05 -5.94 -0.03
C VAL A 35 -20.57 -7.33 0.34
N ALA A 36 -20.60 -7.70 1.62
CA ALA A 36 -21.13 -8.98 2.07
C ALA A 36 -22.60 -8.89 2.48
N ALA A 37 -23.37 -9.94 2.23
CA ALA A 37 -24.70 -10.21 2.77
C ALA A 37 -24.73 -11.64 3.30
N ASP A 38 -25.30 -11.85 4.49
CA ASP A 38 -25.38 -13.18 5.14
C ASP A 38 -24.03 -13.91 5.22
N GLY A 39 -22.96 -13.15 5.49
CA GLY A 39 -21.60 -13.67 5.63
C GLY A 39 -20.90 -14.04 4.30
N ARG A 40 -21.52 -13.78 3.15
CA ARG A 40 -20.94 -14.04 1.82
C ARG A 40 -20.86 -12.78 0.99
N VAL A 41 -19.83 -12.70 0.16
CA VAL A 41 -19.68 -11.61 -0.81
C VAL A 41 -20.88 -11.63 -1.79
N CYS A 42 -21.52 -10.49 -1.98
CA CYS A 42 -22.69 -10.32 -2.82
C CYS A 42 -22.33 -9.50 -4.06
N ALA A 43 -22.49 -10.07 -5.25
CA ALA A 43 -22.14 -9.41 -6.51
C ALA A 43 -22.87 -8.07 -6.71
N ALA A 44 -24.17 -8.01 -6.43
CA ALA A 44 -24.95 -6.77 -6.52
C ALA A 44 -24.44 -5.69 -5.55
N ARG A 45 -23.94 -6.07 -4.37
CA ARG A 45 -23.33 -5.11 -3.43
C ARG A 45 -21.93 -4.68 -3.87
N ILE A 46 -21.14 -5.56 -4.50
CA ILE A 46 -19.88 -5.15 -5.13
C ILE A 46 -20.17 -4.11 -6.21
N GLU A 47 -21.13 -4.35 -7.09
CA GLU A 47 -21.48 -3.43 -8.18
C GLU A 47 -21.95 -2.08 -7.63
N ALA A 48 -22.83 -2.08 -6.63
CA ALA A 48 -23.30 -0.86 -5.97
C ALA A 48 -22.18 -0.10 -5.23
N ASN A 49 -21.07 -0.78 -4.87
CA ASN A 49 -19.93 -0.20 -4.17
C ASN A 49 -18.62 -0.36 -4.98
N GLN A 50 -18.72 -0.30 -6.32
CA GLN A 50 -17.59 -0.62 -7.20
C GLN A 50 -16.37 0.27 -6.93
N SER A 51 -16.59 1.56 -6.70
CA SER A 51 -15.50 2.51 -6.38
C SER A 51 -14.73 2.10 -5.12
N ALA A 52 -15.41 1.66 -4.06
CA ALA A 52 -14.77 1.18 -2.83
C ALA A 52 -14.03 -0.15 -3.07
N ALA A 53 -14.61 -1.06 -3.85
CA ALA A 53 -13.98 -2.33 -4.20
C ALA A 53 -12.71 -2.13 -5.04
N HIS A 54 -12.73 -1.22 -6.01
CA HIS A 54 -11.56 -0.85 -6.81
C HIS A 54 -10.51 -0.13 -5.95
N ALA A 55 -10.90 0.84 -5.13
CA ALA A 55 -9.98 1.54 -4.24
C ALA A 55 -9.26 0.58 -3.28
N TYR A 56 -9.98 -0.39 -2.70
CA TYR A 56 -9.39 -1.47 -1.91
C TYR A 56 -8.39 -2.30 -2.72
N SER A 57 -8.74 -2.66 -3.96
CA SER A 57 -7.87 -3.48 -4.82
C SER A 57 -6.55 -2.76 -5.16
N TRP A 58 -6.60 -1.45 -5.39
CA TRP A 58 -5.41 -0.62 -5.59
C TRP A 58 -4.58 -0.46 -4.33
N LEU A 59 -5.21 -0.24 -3.17
CA LEU A 59 -4.51 -0.23 -1.88
C LEU A 59 -3.78 -1.56 -1.66
N ALA A 60 -4.47 -2.69 -1.81
CA ALA A 60 -3.90 -4.03 -1.66
C ALA A 60 -2.72 -4.26 -2.62
N THR A 61 -2.82 -3.77 -3.86
CA THR A 61 -1.74 -3.83 -4.85
C THR A 61 -0.50 -3.06 -4.37
N TYR A 62 -0.68 -1.85 -3.83
CA TYR A 62 0.44 -1.04 -3.33
C TYR A 62 1.08 -1.63 -2.07
N VAL A 63 0.27 -2.15 -1.15
CA VAL A 63 0.79 -2.88 0.02
C VAL A 63 1.63 -4.07 -0.43
N GLN A 64 1.12 -4.89 -1.35
CA GLN A 64 1.86 -6.04 -1.89
C GLN A 64 3.14 -5.60 -2.61
N ALA A 65 3.09 -4.51 -3.39
CA ALA A 65 4.27 -3.99 -4.07
C ALA A 65 5.37 -3.60 -3.08
N LEU A 66 5.04 -2.91 -1.98
CA LEU A 66 5.98 -2.54 -0.93
C LEU A 66 6.61 -3.77 -0.26
N GLU A 67 5.81 -4.79 0.06
CA GLU A 67 6.31 -6.05 0.62
C GLU A 67 7.28 -6.76 -0.34
N GLN A 68 6.95 -6.81 -1.63
CA GLN A 68 7.82 -7.43 -2.63
C GLN A 68 9.10 -6.63 -2.87
N MET A 69 9.02 -5.30 -2.84
CA MET A 69 10.19 -4.42 -2.94
C MET A 69 11.13 -4.59 -1.74
N GLN A 70 10.60 -4.66 -0.52
CA GLN A 70 11.39 -4.98 0.66
C GLN A 70 12.08 -6.33 0.52
N GLY A 71 11.33 -7.39 0.20
CA GLY A 71 11.89 -8.73 0.06
C GLY A 71 12.91 -8.84 -1.07
N TRP A 72 12.72 -8.10 -2.17
CA TRP A 72 13.72 -7.99 -3.24
C TRP A 72 15.03 -7.39 -2.74
N ALA A 73 14.96 -6.27 -2.03
CA ALA A 73 16.13 -5.59 -1.49
C ALA A 73 16.88 -6.45 -0.45
N GLU A 74 16.15 -7.13 0.44
CA GLU A 74 16.75 -8.06 1.42
C GLU A 74 17.49 -9.22 0.75
N ARG A 75 16.89 -9.82 -0.31
CA ARG A 75 17.54 -10.88 -1.08
C ARG A 75 18.82 -10.39 -1.77
N LEU A 76 18.81 -9.18 -2.32
CA LEU A 76 20.02 -8.58 -2.90
C LEU A 76 21.09 -8.31 -1.82
N ASN A 77 20.69 -7.81 -0.66
CA ASN A 77 21.60 -7.53 0.44
C ASN A 77 22.28 -8.81 0.93
N SER A 78 21.54 -9.92 1.03
CA SER A 78 22.09 -11.25 1.39
C SER A 78 23.14 -11.78 0.41
N LYS A 79 23.16 -11.25 -0.83
CA LYS A 79 24.11 -11.60 -1.89
C LYS A 79 25.18 -10.53 -2.11
N SER A 80 25.28 -9.54 -1.22
CA SER A 80 26.17 -8.38 -1.36
C SER A 80 25.96 -7.61 -2.69
N ALA A 81 24.73 -7.61 -3.21
CA ALA A 81 24.34 -7.02 -4.48
C ALA A 81 23.35 -5.85 -4.32
N PHE A 82 23.16 -5.34 -3.09
CA PHE A 82 22.30 -4.20 -2.80
C PHE A 82 23.11 -2.89 -2.84
N GLY A 83 23.43 -2.46 -4.06
CA GLY A 83 24.24 -1.27 -4.31
C GLY A 83 23.47 0.04 -4.19
N GLU A 84 24.11 1.13 -4.58
CA GLU A 84 23.52 2.48 -4.53
C GLU A 84 22.27 2.60 -5.41
N MET A 85 22.28 2.02 -6.62
CA MET A 85 21.14 2.07 -7.53
C MET A 85 19.92 1.36 -6.92
N GLU A 86 20.10 0.17 -6.35
CA GLU A 86 19.04 -0.59 -5.73
C GLU A 86 18.48 0.11 -4.48
N GLN A 87 19.34 0.76 -3.71
CA GLN A 87 18.94 1.61 -2.58
C GLN A 87 18.10 2.81 -3.04
N LEU A 88 18.51 3.51 -4.11
CA LEU A 88 17.73 4.62 -4.66
C LEU A 88 16.36 4.17 -5.16
N ILE A 89 16.30 3.04 -5.88
CA ILE A 89 15.03 2.46 -6.36
C ILE A 89 14.12 2.12 -5.17
N LEU A 90 14.64 1.46 -4.14
CA LEU A 90 13.87 1.11 -2.95
C LEU A 90 13.35 2.36 -2.23
N GLN A 91 14.20 3.35 -2.02
CA GLN A 91 13.85 4.59 -1.35
C GLN A 91 12.76 5.36 -2.11
N ILE A 92 12.89 5.47 -3.43
CA ILE A 92 11.89 6.14 -4.27
C ILE A 92 10.58 5.37 -4.24
N ALA A 93 10.61 4.05 -4.39
CA ALA A 93 9.41 3.22 -4.37
C ALA A 93 8.63 3.37 -3.04
N PHE A 94 9.31 3.26 -1.90
CA PHE A 94 8.67 3.44 -0.59
C PHE A 94 8.16 4.87 -0.40
N GLY A 95 8.97 5.88 -0.72
CA GLY A 95 8.56 7.28 -0.58
C GLY A 95 7.31 7.61 -1.41
N GLU A 96 7.29 7.19 -2.68
CA GLU A 96 6.19 7.46 -3.59
C GLU A 96 4.94 6.67 -3.20
N TYR A 97 5.05 5.36 -2.96
CA TYR A 97 3.87 4.51 -2.75
C TYR A 97 3.23 4.77 -1.38
N LEU A 98 4.02 5.04 -0.33
CA LEU A 98 3.48 5.50 0.96
C LEU A 98 2.83 6.89 0.82
N GLY A 99 3.44 7.79 0.04
CA GLY A 99 2.87 9.09 -0.27
C GLY A 99 1.51 9.00 -0.96
N GLN A 100 1.39 8.10 -1.95
CA GLN A 100 0.15 7.85 -2.69
C GLN A 100 -0.88 7.07 -1.87
N ILE A 101 -0.50 6.12 -1.01
CA ILE A 101 -1.44 5.48 -0.08
C ILE A 101 -2.11 6.55 0.80
N ARG A 102 -1.35 7.53 1.29
CA ARG A 102 -1.87 8.63 2.12
C ARG A 102 -2.65 9.68 1.31
N GLY A 103 -2.16 10.07 0.13
CA GLY A 103 -2.69 11.18 -0.66
C GLY A 103 -3.76 10.80 -1.69
N GLY A 104 -3.76 9.54 -2.11
CA GLY A 104 -4.60 8.98 -3.16
C GLY A 104 -3.80 8.27 -4.25
N ILE A 105 -4.22 7.06 -4.59
CA ILE A 105 -3.61 6.22 -5.63
C ILE A 105 -4.33 6.49 -6.96
N PRO A 106 -3.62 6.92 -8.01
CA PRO A 106 -4.23 7.10 -9.32
C PRO A 106 -4.57 5.74 -9.96
N MET A 107 -5.86 5.41 -10.04
CA MET A 107 -6.35 4.23 -10.75
C MET A 107 -6.42 4.49 -12.26
N SER A 108 -6.81 5.73 -12.60
CA SER A 108 -6.83 6.30 -13.94
C SER A 108 -6.50 7.80 -13.83
N GLN A 109 -6.49 8.54 -14.96
CA GLN A 109 -6.27 9.99 -14.91
C GLN A 109 -7.40 10.74 -14.18
N GLY A 110 -8.62 10.20 -14.17
CA GLY A 110 -9.81 10.82 -13.56
C GLY A 110 -10.22 10.20 -12.22
N GLU A 111 -9.66 9.04 -11.86
CA GLU A 111 -10.08 8.28 -10.69
C GLU A 111 -8.91 8.07 -9.73
N ILE A 112 -9.03 8.66 -8.55
CA ILE A 112 -8.03 8.56 -7.48
C ILE A 112 -8.65 7.79 -6.32
N ALA A 113 -8.14 6.61 -6.04
CA ALA A 113 -8.51 5.79 -4.89
C ALA A 113 -7.95 6.42 -3.61
N ARG A 114 -8.83 6.81 -2.69
CA ARG A 114 -8.44 7.33 -1.37
C ARG A 114 -8.97 6.42 -0.27
N LEU A 115 -8.29 6.45 0.87
CA LEU A 115 -8.64 5.57 2.00
C LEU A 115 -10.08 5.80 2.50
N TYR A 116 -10.55 7.04 2.45
CA TYR A 116 -11.92 7.35 2.85
C TYR A 116 -12.97 6.80 1.87
N ASP A 117 -12.62 6.50 0.60
CA ASP A 117 -13.53 5.84 -0.34
C ASP A 117 -13.85 4.40 0.09
N ILE A 118 -13.02 3.83 0.97
CA ILE A 118 -13.21 2.51 1.60
C ILE A 118 -13.79 2.66 3.03
N GLY A 119 -14.11 3.89 3.48
CA GLY A 119 -14.64 4.15 4.81
C GLY A 119 -13.61 4.16 5.94
N LEU A 120 -12.32 4.35 5.62
CA LEU A 120 -11.27 4.60 6.60
C LEU A 120 -11.23 6.09 6.99
N SER A 121 -11.12 6.35 8.28
CA SER A 121 -10.98 7.68 8.85
C SER A 121 -9.50 8.08 9.00
N ARG A 122 -9.24 9.28 9.55
CA ARG A 122 -7.88 9.68 9.92
C ARG A 122 -7.33 8.92 11.12
N ASP A 123 -8.19 8.45 12.02
CA ASP A 123 -7.77 7.70 13.21
C ASP A 123 -7.37 6.25 12.85
N ASP A 124 -7.76 5.79 11.65
CA ASP A 124 -7.36 4.49 11.11
C ASP A 124 -5.96 4.51 10.46
N GLN A 125 -5.41 5.70 10.18
CA GLN A 125 -4.16 5.97 9.42
C GLN A 125 -2.99 6.32 10.34
#